data_AF-A0A8T4F2N8-F1
#
_entry.id   AF-A0A8T4F2N8-F1
#
_cell.length_a   1.000
_cell.length_b   1.000
_cell.length_c   1.000
_cell.angle_alpha   90.00
_cell.angle_beta   90.00
_cell.angle_gamma   90.00
#
_symmetry.space_group_name_H-M   'P 1'
#
loop_
_entity.id
_entity.type
_entity.pdbx_description
1 polymer ?
#
loop_
_entity_poly.entity_id
_entity_poly.type
_entity_poly.pdbx_seq_one_letter_code
_entity_poly.pdbx_strand_id
1 'polypeptide(L)'
;MRTRLLLHLVAALSMGALTVVAAAPADAIVGGTKTEYSNYPYFTGVSSIIDGEEKVCGGAWVAPNWVLTAAHCIGQNVMANVPSQGYKPAEQVEVYPEYDFPHHDLALVRTAQAGGAGHFIGVGSPWHPEYYAGNQPATILGDGRTSANDPYYHGFHVAQTVVRSDSYMNDIFDPWYWFDHWDDPHMIGAGSSTVATCLGDSGTPLIVGPSDAPVTVGVDSFGYTSPLDDGCDTAEGFTELSDAHLAWVAGVVPSIVGGWGPCTTSAGWPGHSVSNFLPNPYSGSHADGSHYWNIDCAANPVAVPSVAGATASVAGQVIASAGLVPVKGTVTDPTCQSIGMVADQDPAPGTMVDRGSSVLYVVWKKPTKCPINRP
;
A
#
# COMPACT_ATOMS: atom_id res chain seq x y z
N MET A 1 77.24 46.00 -34.60
CA MET A 1 76.49 45.40 -35.73
C MET A 1 76.67 43.89 -35.70
N ARG A 2 75.62 43.14 -35.31
CA ARG A 2 75.34 41.71 -35.57
C ARG A 2 74.08 41.31 -34.74
N THR A 3 72.88 41.64 -35.24
CA THR A 3 71.80 40.71 -35.67
C THR A 3 71.35 39.73 -34.56
N ARG A 4 70.30 40.05 -33.76
CA ARG A 4 68.86 39.71 -33.92
C ARG A 4 68.57 38.24 -34.27
N LEU A 5 68.12 37.45 -33.29
CA LEU A 5 66.82 36.73 -33.28
C LEU A 5 66.64 36.02 -31.92
N LEU A 6 65.72 36.48 -31.08
CA LEU A 6 65.24 35.74 -29.91
C LEU A 6 63.79 35.36 -30.19
N LEU A 7 63.58 34.08 -30.51
CA LEU A 7 62.26 33.47 -30.62
C LEU A 7 61.54 33.59 -29.27
N HIS A 8 60.38 34.22 -29.24
CA HIS A 8 59.46 34.15 -28.11
C HIS A 8 58.66 32.85 -28.20
N LEU A 9 59.09 31.81 -27.46
CA LEU A 9 58.23 30.69 -27.12
C LEU A 9 57.34 31.11 -25.95
N VAL A 10 56.10 31.45 -26.24
CA VAL A 10 55.05 31.56 -25.22
C VAL A 10 54.62 30.12 -24.91
N ALA A 11 55.18 29.55 -23.84
CA ALA A 11 54.64 28.33 -23.26
C ALA A 11 53.36 28.72 -22.50
N ALA A 12 52.20 28.52 -23.11
CA ALA A 12 50.93 28.56 -22.41
C ALA A 12 50.88 27.31 -21.50
N LEU A 13 51.26 27.46 -20.23
CA LEU A 13 50.88 26.49 -19.20
C LEU A 13 49.36 26.61 -19.01
N SER A 14 48.61 25.76 -19.70
CA SER A 14 47.26 25.43 -19.28
C SER A 14 47.38 24.65 -17.97
N MET A 15 47.25 25.34 -16.83
CA MET A 15 46.88 24.72 -15.57
C MET A 15 45.50 24.12 -15.77
N GLY A 16 45.46 22.84 -16.17
CA GLY A 16 44.27 22.03 -16.00
C GLY A 16 43.95 22.03 -14.51
N ALA A 17 42.83 22.65 -14.14
CA ALA A 17 42.28 22.50 -12.82
C ALA A 17 42.00 21.01 -12.63
N LEU A 18 42.85 20.35 -11.85
CA LEU A 18 42.57 19.02 -11.35
C LEU A 18 41.40 19.21 -10.39
N THR A 19 40.18 19.03 -10.90
CA THR A 19 39.01 18.90 -10.05
C THR A 19 39.23 17.61 -9.27
N VAL A 20 39.69 17.75 -8.03
CA VAL A 20 39.53 16.69 -7.03
C VAL A 20 38.03 16.52 -6.89
N VAL A 21 37.47 15.54 -7.59
CA VAL A 21 36.15 15.01 -7.26
C VAL A 21 36.35 14.39 -5.88
N ALA A 22 36.00 15.13 -4.84
CA ALA A 22 35.82 14.51 -3.53
C ALA A 22 34.71 13.49 -3.73
N ALA A 23 35.03 12.21 -3.60
CA ALA A 23 34.00 11.19 -3.46
C ALA A 23 33.12 11.65 -2.29
N ALA A 24 31.81 11.78 -2.53
CA ALA A 24 30.86 11.96 -1.44
C ALA A 24 31.03 10.78 -0.47
N PRO A 25 30.93 10.99 0.86
CA PRO A 25 30.99 9.88 1.79
C PRO A 25 29.86 8.90 1.48
N ALA A 26 30.18 7.61 1.44
CA ALA A 26 29.20 6.53 1.34
C ALA A 26 28.64 6.27 2.74
N ASP A 27 27.33 6.21 2.82
CA ASP A 27 26.45 6.44 3.96
C ASP A 27 25.20 5.50 3.71
N ALA A 28 24.46 4.94 4.70
CA ALA A 28 23.46 3.84 4.49
C ALA A 28 22.50 4.11 3.31
N ILE A 29 21.90 3.10 2.67
CA ILE A 29 21.27 3.26 1.34
C ILE A 29 22.30 3.76 0.32
N VAL A 30 22.64 2.94 -0.67
CA VAL A 30 23.62 3.32 -1.69
C VAL A 30 23.17 4.60 -2.39
N GLY A 31 24.07 5.59 -2.51
CA GLY A 31 23.76 6.91 -3.11
C GLY A 31 22.77 7.77 -2.31
N GLY A 32 22.44 7.37 -1.08
CA GLY A 32 21.56 8.09 -0.17
C GLY A 32 22.21 9.27 0.54
N THR A 33 21.40 9.98 1.32
CA THR A 33 21.84 11.09 2.17
C THR A 33 21.41 10.87 3.60
N LYS A 34 22.30 11.22 4.54
CA LYS A 34 22.05 11.09 5.97
C LYS A 34 20.83 11.88 6.41
N THR A 35 20.00 11.27 7.23
CA THR A 35 18.79 11.88 7.77
C THR A 35 18.58 11.51 9.24
N GLU A 36 17.51 12.05 9.84
CA GLU A 36 17.13 11.78 11.23
C GLU A 36 15.84 10.94 11.25
N TYR A 37 15.73 10.01 12.21
CA TYR A 37 14.53 9.19 12.39
C TYR A 37 13.25 10.02 12.58
N SER A 38 13.35 11.23 13.13
CA SER A 38 12.22 12.15 13.28
C SER A 38 11.61 12.61 11.95
N ASN A 39 12.35 12.55 10.83
CA ASN A 39 11.83 12.85 9.50
C ASN A 39 10.99 11.70 8.92
N TYR A 40 11.24 10.47 9.41
CA TYR A 40 10.57 9.24 8.98
C TYR A 40 10.13 8.45 10.20
N PRO A 41 9.20 9.00 11.03
CA PRO A 41 8.88 8.47 12.36
C PRO A 41 8.20 7.09 12.35
N TYR A 42 7.78 6.63 11.17
CA TYR A 42 7.28 5.28 10.95
C TYR A 42 8.41 4.25 10.78
N PHE A 43 9.64 4.63 10.42
CA PHE A 43 10.74 3.67 10.33
C PHE A 43 11.06 3.06 11.70
N THR A 44 11.43 1.78 11.72
CA THR A 44 11.96 1.10 12.90
C THR A 44 12.93 -0.02 12.52
N GLY A 45 13.83 -0.34 13.44
CA GLY A 45 14.63 -1.56 13.36
C GLY A 45 13.90 -2.77 13.92
N VAL A 46 14.05 -3.91 13.26
CA VAL A 46 13.60 -5.23 13.72
C VAL A 46 14.85 -6.08 13.99
N SER A 47 14.98 -6.62 15.20
CA SER A 47 16.09 -7.51 15.57
C SER A 47 15.57 -8.92 15.85
N SER A 48 16.27 -9.94 15.38
CA SER A 48 16.00 -11.33 15.73
C SER A 48 17.29 -12.16 15.72
N ILE A 49 17.23 -13.36 16.29
CA ILE A 49 18.34 -14.33 16.27
C ILE A 49 18.10 -15.32 15.15
N ILE A 50 18.97 -15.29 14.14
CA ILE A 50 18.94 -16.16 12.95
C ILE A 50 20.30 -16.88 12.88
N ASP A 51 20.26 -18.21 12.80
CA ASP A 51 21.47 -19.07 12.80
C ASP A 51 22.44 -18.80 13.98
N GLY A 52 21.89 -18.38 15.12
CA GLY A 52 22.66 -18.09 16.33
C GLY A 52 23.30 -16.70 16.37
N GLU A 53 23.07 -15.87 15.36
CA GLU A 53 23.55 -14.48 15.30
C GLU A 53 22.38 -13.49 15.41
N GLU A 54 22.61 -12.36 16.07
CA GLU A 54 21.67 -11.24 16.02
C GLU A 54 21.72 -10.59 14.63
N LYS A 55 20.57 -10.56 13.95
CA LYS A 55 20.36 -9.86 12.69
C LYS A 55 19.45 -8.67 12.94
N VAL A 56 19.83 -7.52 12.39
CA VAL A 56 19.04 -6.30 12.41
C VAL A 56 18.60 -5.99 10.99
N CYS A 57 17.29 -5.85 10.84
CA CYS A 57 16.56 -5.47 9.65
C CYS A 57 15.84 -4.15 9.88
N GLY A 58 15.30 -3.56 8.81
CA GLY A 58 14.34 -2.49 8.88
C GLY A 58 12.89 -2.97 9.01
N GLY A 59 12.00 -1.99 9.15
CA GLY A 59 10.57 -2.18 9.25
C GLY A 59 9.86 -0.84 9.30
N ALA A 60 8.53 -0.87 9.18
CA ALA A 60 7.69 0.30 9.27
C ALA A 60 6.53 0.10 10.25
N TRP A 61 6.29 1.06 11.14
CA TRP A 61 5.08 1.14 11.94
C TRP A 61 3.89 1.45 11.03
N VAL A 62 2.98 0.48 10.91
CA VAL A 62 1.77 0.54 10.07
C VAL A 62 0.49 0.73 10.87
N ALA A 63 0.57 0.50 12.18
CA ALA A 63 -0.44 0.82 13.17
C ALA A 63 0.23 1.00 14.54
N PRO A 64 -0.47 1.46 15.59
CA PRO A 64 0.13 1.75 16.90
C PRO A 64 1.10 0.70 17.40
N ASN A 65 0.72 -0.57 17.31
CA ASN A 65 1.48 -1.68 17.87
C ASN A 65 2.03 -2.65 16.82
N TRP A 66 1.93 -2.31 15.52
CA TRP A 66 2.26 -3.23 14.44
C TRP A 66 3.35 -2.66 13.54
N VAL A 67 4.37 -3.48 13.32
CA VAL A 67 5.47 -3.24 12.38
C VAL A 67 5.33 -4.20 11.22
N LEU A 68 5.40 -3.68 10.00
CA LEU A 68 5.56 -4.46 8.77
C LEU A 68 7.06 -4.58 8.46
N THR A 69 7.50 -5.79 8.10
CA THR A 69 8.90 -6.12 7.79
C THR A 69 8.95 -7.36 6.88
N ALA A 70 10.14 -7.81 6.50
CA ALA A 70 10.34 -9.00 5.69
C ALA A 70 10.25 -10.29 6.55
N ALA A 71 9.78 -11.39 5.97
CA ALA A 71 9.68 -12.67 6.66
C ALA A 71 11.06 -13.27 6.96
N HIS A 72 12.04 -13.10 6.08
CA HIS A 72 13.40 -13.61 6.29
C HIS A 72 14.11 -12.94 7.47
N CYS A 73 13.60 -11.80 7.94
CA CYS A 73 14.08 -11.11 9.15
C CYS A 73 13.56 -11.73 10.45
N ILE A 74 12.68 -12.74 10.38
CA ILE A 74 12.02 -13.36 11.53
C ILE A 74 12.73 -14.65 11.94
N GLY A 75 13.39 -14.60 13.09
CA GLY A 75 14.02 -15.76 13.75
C GLY A 75 13.52 -15.97 15.19
N GLN A 76 14.44 -16.30 16.09
CA GLN A 76 14.15 -16.36 17.53
C GLN A 76 14.25 -14.98 18.18
N ASN A 77 13.58 -14.77 19.32
CA ASN A 77 13.65 -13.53 20.10
C ASN A 77 13.38 -12.26 19.28
N VAL A 78 12.34 -12.27 18.45
CA VAL A 78 11.98 -11.12 17.61
C VAL A 78 11.69 -9.90 18.49
N MET A 79 12.32 -8.78 18.17
CA MET A 79 12.15 -7.48 18.83
C MET A 79 11.96 -6.38 17.79
N ALA A 80 11.19 -5.34 18.12
CA ALA A 80 11.11 -4.12 17.33
C ALA A 80 11.58 -2.92 18.16
N ASN A 81 12.25 -1.96 17.53
CA ASN A 81 12.70 -0.75 18.18
C ASN A 81 11.52 0.20 18.40
N VAL A 82 11.15 0.41 19.67
CA VAL A 82 10.12 1.37 20.04
C VAL A 82 10.79 2.72 20.33
N PRO A 83 10.41 3.80 19.61
CA PRO A 83 11.02 5.12 19.80
C PRO A 83 11.07 5.56 21.27
N SER A 84 12.23 6.04 21.72
CA SER A 84 12.52 6.42 23.12
C SER A 84 12.46 5.30 24.16
N GLN A 85 12.19 4.05 23.76
CA GLN A 85 12.09 2.90 24.66
C GLN A 85 13.06 1.75 24.31
N GLY A 86 13.69 1.82 23.13
CA GLY A 86 14.60 0.80 22.61
C GLY A 86 13.87 -0.45 22.13
N TYR A 87 14.62 -1.52 21.87
CA TYR A 87 14.06 -2.79 21.43
C TYR A 87 13.11 -3.40 22.47
N LYS A 88 11.91 -3.76 22.02
CA LYS A 88 10.88 -4.45 22.80
C LYS A 88 10.55 -5.79 22.15
N PRO A 89 10.34 -6.84 22.95
CA PRO A 89 9.99 -8.15 22.42
C PRO A 89 8.65 -8.10 21.70
N ALA A 90 8.54 -8.88 20.63
CA ALA A 90 7.29 -9.15 19.97
C ALA A 90 6.36 -9.92 20.92
N GLU A 91 5.10 -9.50 21.01
CA GLU A 91 4.02 -10.29 21.63
C GLU A 91 3.38 -11.25 20.63
N GLN A 92 3.45 -10.91 19.34
CA GLN A 92 2.87 -11.67 18.25
C GLN A 92 3.71 -11.43 17.00
N VAL A 93 3.93 -12.49 16.22
CA VAL A 93 4.58 -12.44 14.91
C VAL A 93 3.71 -13.23 13.95
N GLU A 94 3.33 -12.60 12.85
CA GLU A 94 2.58 -13.21 11.77
C GLU A 94 3.46 -13.20 10.52
N VAL A 95 3.87 -14.38 10.06
CA VAL A 95 4.58 -14.54 8.78
C VAL A 95 3.54 -14.83 7.71
N TYR A 96 3.73 -14.29 6.50
CA TYR A 96 2.82 -14.58 5.39
C TYR A 96 2.74 -16.10 5.17
N PRO A 97 1.54 -16.70 5.06
CA PRO A 97 1.38 -18.15 5.11
C PRO A 97 2.10 -18.92 4.00
N GLU A 98 2.38 -18.27 2.88
CA GLU A 98 2.97 -18.89 1.68
C GLU A 98 4.41 -18.42 1.44
N TYR A 99 5.03 -17.83 2.46
CA TYR A 99 6.43 -17.41 2.42
C TYR A 99 7.36 -18.54 1.96
N ASP A 100 8.08 -18.29 0.86
CA ASP A 100 9.13 -19.13 0.31
C ASP A 100 10.18 -18.24 -0.37
N PHE A 101 11.26 -17.90 0.34
CA PHE A 101 12.21 -16.89 -0.09
C PHE A 101 12.78 -17.15 -1.51
N PRO A 102 12.79 -16.14 -2.42
CA PRO A 102 12.46 -14.73 -2.19
C PRO A 102 10.97 -14.36 -2.32
N HIS A 103 10.09 -15.32 -2.60
CA HIS A 103 8.66 -15.10 -2.79
C HIS A 103 7.92 -14.90 -1.47
N HIS A 104 6.93 -14.01 -1.51
CA HIS A 104 6.02 -13.72 -0.40
C HIS A 104 6.70 -13.38 0.93
N ASP A 105 7.81 -12.63 0.86
CA ASP A 105 8.69 -12.33 1.97
C ASP A 105 8.16 -11.20 2.87
N LEU A 106 7.04 -11.47 3.56
CA LEU A 106 6.33 -10.52 4.39
C LEU A 106 6.06 -11.05 5.80
N ALA A 107 6.27 -10.19 6.80
CA ALA A 107 5.91 -10.46 8.18
C ALA A 107 5.38 -9.21 8.89
N LEU A 108 4.54 -9.46 9.89
CA LEU A 108 4.02 -8.46 10.81
C LEU A 108 4.49 -8.80 12.23
N VAL A 109 5.04 -7.80 12.91
CA VAL A 109 5.51 -7.89 14.29
C VAL A 109 4.67 -6.99 15.16
N ARG A 110 4.07 -7.55 16.21
CA ARG A 110 3.30 -6.79 17.19
C ARG A 110 4.07 -6.62 18.49
N THR A 111 4.12 -5.41 19.02
CA THR A 111 4.67 -5.11 20.35
C THR A 111 3.60 -4.65 21.33
N ALA A 112 3.81 -4.88 22.62
CA ALA A 112 2.91 -4.36 23.68
C ALA A 112 2.86 -2.83 23.67
N GLN A 113 4.02 -2.22 23.44
CA GLN A 113 4.20 -0.77 23.39
C GLN A 113 3.89 -0.26 22.00
N ALA A 114 3.19 0.87 21.93
CA ALA A 114 2.96 1.51 20.65
C ALA A 114 4.24 2.19 20.15
N GLY A 115 4.54 2.06 18.86
CA GLY A 115 5.61 2.78 18.20
C GLY A 115 5.14 4.16 17.74
N GLY A 116 5.86 5.21 18.13
CA GLY A 116 5.67 6.57 17.59
C GLY A 116 4.38 7.28 18.04
N ALA A 117 4.42 8.61 18.05
CA ALA A 117 3.33 9.49 18.47
C ALA A 117 2.19 9.62 17.43
N GLY A 118 1.72 8.50 16.87
CA GLY A 118 0.62 8.49 15.90
C GLY A 118 1.02 8.74 14.43
N HIS A 119 2.31 8.57 14.09
CA HIS A 119 2.80 8.69 12.71
C HIS A 119 3.11 7.31 12.14
N PHE A 120 2.08 6.69 11.55
CA PHE A 120 2.19 5.41 10.84
C PHE A 120 2.22 5.68 9.34
N ILE A 121 2.93 4.85 8.58
CA ILE A 121 2.87 4.92 7.12
C ILE A 121 1.57 4.26 6.64
N GLY A 122 0.96 4.79 5.57
CA GLY A 122 -0.12 4.08 4.88
C GLY A 122 0.43 2.81 4.22
N VAL A 123 -0.37 1.75 4.12
CA VAL A 123 0.08 0.46 3.59
C VAL A 123 -0.70 0.12 2.34
N GLY A 124 0.01 -0.02 1.21
CA GLY A 124 -0.59 -0.20 -0.10
C GLY A 124 -1.46 0.99 -0.53
N SER A 125 -1.90 0.94 -1.78
CA SER A 125 -2.83 1.93 -2.33
C SER A 125 -3.67 1.32 -3.44
N PRO A 126 -4.65 0.46 -3.11
CA PRO A 126 -5.35 -0.38 -4.10
C PRO A 126 -6.21 0.43 -5.08
N TRP A 127 -6.47 1.70 -4.78
CA TRP A 127 -7.21 2.63 -5.63
C TRP A 127 -6.30 3.58 -6.43
N HIS A 128 -4.98 3.38 -6.35
CA HIS A 128 -3.95 4.19 -7.00
C HIS A 128 -2.95 3.29 -7.74
N PRO A 129 -3.37 2.62 -8.83
CA PRO A 129 -2.47 1.76 -9.61
C PRO A 129 -1.26 2.51 -10.17
N GLU A 130 -1.34 3.84 -10.31
CA GLU A 130 -0.21 4.68 -10.71
C GLU A 130 0.97 4.61 -9.72
N TYR A 131 0.74 4.24 -8.45
CA TYR A 131 1.79 4.13 -7.43
C TYR A 131 2.70 2.91 -7.62
N TYR A 132 2.26 1.93 -8.41
CA TYR A 132 2.98 0.69 -8.69
C TYR A 132 3.64 0.72 -10.09
N ALA A 133 3.39 1.78 -10.87
CA ALA A 133 3.87 1.85 -12.24
C ALA A 133 5.37 2.19 -12.35
N GLY A 134 6.04 1.62 -13.34
CA GLY A 134 7.42 1.96 -13.66
C GLY A 134 7.63 3.46 -13.89
N ASN A 135 8.72 4.00 -13.35
CA ASN A 135 9.08 5.42 -13.24
C ASN A 135 8.26 6.24 -12.23
N GLN A 136 7.37 5.63 -11.46
CA GLN A 136 6.74 6.31 -10.33
C GLN A 136 7.83 6.79 -9.34
N PRO A 137 7.87 8.08 -8.97
CA PRO A 137 8.80 8.57 -7.95
C PRO A 137 8.61 7.83 -6.64
N ALA A 138 9.71 7.37 -6.07
CA ALA A 138 9.74 6.57 -4.85
C ALA A 138 10.89 7.01 -3.93
N THR A 139 10.79 6.61 -2.68
CA THR A 139 11.81 6.84 -1.65
C THR A 139 12.16 5.51 -1.00
N ILE A 140 13.45 5.26 -0.85
CA ILE A 140 14.00 4.16 -0.04
C ILE A 140 14.78 4.77 1.12
N LEU A 141 14.76 4.10 2.28
CA LEU A 141 15.40 4.57 3.50
C LEU A 141 15.84 3.39 4.35
N GLY A 142 16.82 3.58 5.22
CA GLY A 142 17.30 2.50 6.06
C GLY A 142 18.58 2.82 6.85
N ASP A 143 18.95 1.85 7.68
CA ASP A 143 20.13 1.85 8.56
C ASP A 143 21.20 0.85 8.11
N GLY A 144 21.01 0.21 6.95
CA GLY A 144 21.89 -0.81 6.41
C GLY A 144 23.21 -0.27 5.89
N ARG A 145 23.89 -1.08 5.08
CA ARG A 145 25.16 -0.69 4.46
C ARG A 145 24.95 0.29 3.31
N THR A 146 26.05 0.86 2.87
CA THR A 146 26.14 1.94 1.87
C THR A 146 26.70 1.46 0.54
N SER A 147 27.27 0.26 0.61
CA SER A 147 27.83 -0.56 -0.44
C SER A 147 28.12 -1.93 0.19
N ALA A 148 28.17 -2.98 -0.61
CA ALA A 148 28.46 -4.31 -0.07
C ALA A 148 29.86 -4.42 0.56
N ASN A 149 30.81 -3.61 0.08
CA ASN A 149 32.22 -3.59 0.48
C ASN A 149 32.53 -2.73 1.72
N ASP A 150 31.57 -1.97 2.22
CA ASP A 150 31.75 -1.15 3.41
C ASP A 150 31.19 -1.87 4.65
N PRO A 151 32.05 -2.38 5.56
CA PRO A 151 31.59 -3.10 6.73
C PRO A 151 30.99 -2.18 7.81
N TYR A 152 31.05 -0.85 7.64
CA TYR A 152 30.58 0.11 8.63
C TYR A 152 29.14 0.56 8.37
N TYR A 153 28.38 0.66 9.45
CA TYR A 153 27.06 1.31 9.46
C TYR A 153 27.24 2.80 9.69
N HIS A 154 26.64 3.63 8.85
CA HIS A 154 26.83 5.09 8.92
C HIS A 154 25.62 5.85 9.46
N GLY A 155 24.64 5.12 9.99
CA GLY A 155 23.38 5.62 10.56
C GLY A 155 22.27 5.70 9.52
N PHE A 156 21.23 6.48 9.81
CA PHE A 156 20.00 6.48 9.04
C PHE A 156 20.05 7.37 7.81
N HIS A 157 19.56 6.84 6.68
CA HIS A 157 19.66 7.49 5.38
C HIS A 157 18.40 7.37 4.55
N VAL A 158 18.31 8.23 3.55
CA VAL A 158 17.23 8.24 2.58
C VAL A 158 17.76 8.56 1.18
N ALA A 159 17.21 7.91 0.17
CA ALA A 159 17.45 8.22 -1.24
C ALA A 159 16.14 8.36 -2.02
N GLN A 160 16.16 9.26 -3.00
CA GLN A 160 15.09 9.37 -3.99
C GLN A 160 15.39 8.44 -5.16
N THR A 161 14.38 7.70 -5.60
CA THR A 161 14.46 6.72 -6.67
C THR A 161 13.16 6.68 -7.45
N VAL A 162 12.99 5.63 -8.26
CA VAL A 162 11.74 5.30 -8.93
C VAL A 162 11.42 3.82 -8.76
N VAL A 163 10.12 3.51 -8.81
CA VAL A 163 9.66 2.15 -9.11
C VAL A 163 10.17 1.75 -10.49
N ARG A 164 10.63 0.52 -10.64
CA ARG A 164 11.11 -0.07 -11.89
C ARG A 164 10.02 -0.90 -12.53
N SER A 165 10.02 -0.95 -13.86
CA SER A 165 9.12 -1.84 -14.59
C SER A 165 9.56 -3.29 -14.43
N ASP A 166 8.61 -4.22 -14.51
CA ASP A 166 8.88 -5.66 -14.41
C ASP A 166 9.94 -6.10 -15.42
N SER A 167 9.87 -5.59 -16.66
CA SER A 167 10.88 -5.89 -17.67
C SER A 167 12.30 -5.49 -17.27
N TYR A 168 12.45 -4.38 -16.53
CA TYR A 168 13.76 -3.91 -16.07
C TYR A 168 14.28 -4.80 -14.94
N MET A 169 13.38 -5.25 -14.05
CA MET A 169 13.72 -6.14 -12.96
C MET A 169 14.02 -7.56 -13.44
N ASN A 170 13.23 -8.07 -14.38
CA ASN A 170 13.44 -9.35 -15.05
C ASN A 170 14.82 -9.40 -15.74
N ASP A 171 15.29 -8.30 -16.34
CA ASP A 171 16.63 -8.23 -16.95
C ASP A 171 17.76 -8.38 -15.90
N ILE A 172 17.52 -8.01 -14.65
CA ILE A 172 18.48 -8.11 -13.54
C ILE A 172 18.43 -9.50 -12.89
N PHE A 173 17.23 -9.99 -12.58
CA PHE A 173 17.03 -11.16 -11.74
C PHE A 173 16.90 -12.47 -12.51
N ASP A 174 16.53 -12.42 -13.79
CA ASP A 174 16.47 -13.59 -14.68
C ASP A 174 17.40 -13.41 -15.90
N PRO A 175 18.71 -13.17 -15.69
CA PRO A 175 19.65 -12.93 -16.78
C PRO A 175 19.83 -14.15 -17.69
N TRP A 176 19.39 -15.34 -17.24
CA TRP A 176 19.35 -16.56 -18.03
C TRP A 176 18.02 -17.29 -17.80
N TYR A 177 17.48 -17.91 -18.87
CA TYR A 177 16.18 -18.60 -18.89
C TYR A 177 15.96 -19.74 -17.87
N TRP A 178 16.97 -20.06 -17.05
CA TRP A 178 16.93 -21.12 -16.03
C TRP A 178 17.07 -20.56 -14.60
N PHE A 179 17.23 -19.24 -14.46
CA PHE A 179 16.93 -18.50 -13.25
C PHE A 179 15.53 -17.92 -13.41
N ASP A 180 14.70 -18.13 -12.40
CA ASP A 180 13.32 -17.63 -12.32
C ASP A 180 13.15 -17.13 -10.88
N HIS A 181 13.75 -15.98 -10.62
CA HIS A 181 13.79 -15.31 -9.31
C HIS A 181 12.87 -14.08 -9.27
N TRP A 182 12.41 -13.59 -10.43
CA TRP A 182 11.48 -12.47 -10.51
C TRP A 182 10.05 -12.94 -10.76
N ASP A 183 9.19 -12.78 -9.76
CA ASP A 183 7.76 -13.06 -9.84
C ASP A 183 6.97 -11.76 -9.99
N ASP A 184 6.70 -11.39 -11.24
CA ASP A 184 6.03 -10.14 -11.60
C ASP A 184 4.67 -9.85 -10.91
N PRO A 185 3.85 -10.83 -10.49
CA PRO A 185 2.58 -10.53 -9.81
C PRO A 185 2.77 -10.17 -8.33
N HIS A 186 3.95 -10.42 -7.75
CA HIS A 186 4.18 -10.38 -6.30
C HIS A 186 5.39 -9.55 -5.88
N MET A 187 6.15 -9.04 -6.84
CA MET A 187 7.40 -8.33 -6.61
C MET A 187 7.38 -6.97 -7.28
N ILE A 188 7.84 -5.97 -6.55
CA ILE A 188 8.02 -4.60 -7.06
C ILE A 188 9.47 -4.20 -6.93
N GLY A 189 9.99 -3.52 -7.96
CA GLY A 189 11.39 -3.15 -8.01
C GLY A 189 11.61 -1.67 -7.78
N ALA A 190 12.72 -1.32 -7.14
CA ALA A 190 13.14 0.08 -7.04
C ALA A 190 14.66 0.20 -6.96
N GLY A 191 15.18 1.38 -7.30
CA GLY A 191 16.62 1.63 -7.25
C GLY A 191 17.28 1.66 -8.62
N SER A 192 18.60 1.63 -8.65
CA SER A 192 19.47 1.67 -9.81
C SER A 192 20.88 1.26 -9.39
N SER A 193 21.81 1.24 -10.34
CA SER A 193 23.21 0.96 -10.02
C SER A 193 23.94 1.98 -9.17
N THR A 194 23.28 3.09 -8.83
CA THR A 194 23.85 4.14 -7.96
C THR A 194 22.94 4.49 -6.80
N VAL A 195 21.76 3.89 -6.73
CA VAL A 195 20.75 4.14 -5.68
C VAL A 195 20.07 2.82 -5.33
N ALA A 196 20.38 2.23 -4.19
CA ALA A 196 19.89 0.89 -3.83
C ALA A 196 19.75 0.74 -2.31
N THR A 197 18.85 -0.15 -1.88
CA THR A 197 18.94 -0.74 -0.54
C THR A 197 20.15 -1.67 -0.48
N CYS A 198 20.60 -2.02 0.72
CA CYS A 198 21.75 -2.88 0.89
C CYS A 198 21.62 -3.73 2.16
N LEU A 199 22.64 -4.54 2.44
CA LEU A 199 22.69 -5.43 3.60
C LEU A 199 22.29 -4.69 4.91
N GLY A 200 21.21 -5.15 5.53
CA GLY A 200 20.63 -4.56 6.75
C GLY A 200 19.41 -3.66 6.51
N ASP A 201 19.12 -3.31 5.25
CA ASP A 201 17.88 -2.59 4.87
C ASP A 201 16.70 -3.53 4.62
N SER A 202 16.92 -4.84 4.62
CA SER A 202 15.87 -5.86 4.53
C SER A 202 14.69 -5.52 5.43
N GLY A 203 13.47 -5.56 4.90
CA GLY A 203 12.24 -5.20 5.62
C GLY A 203 11.90 -3.71 5.61
N THR A 204 12.74 -2.83 5.07
CA THR A 204 12.43 -1.40 4.92
C THR A 204 11.26 -1.15 3.96
N PRO A 205 10.47 -0.08 4.16
CA PRO A 205 9.38 0.26 3.26
C PRO A 205 9.91 0.90 1.95
N LEU A 206 9.38 0.46 0.81
CA LEU A 206 9.40 1.23 -0.44
C LEU A 206 8.26 2.24 -0.43
N ILE A 207 8.59 3.54 -0.45
CA ILE A 207 7.64 4.62 -0.16
C ILE A 207 7.30 5.39 -1.43
N VAL A 208 6.02 5.65 -1.64
CA VAL A 208 5.48 6.47 -2.73
C VAL A 208 4.40 7.42 -2.20
N GLY A 209 3.85 8.25 -3.10
CA GLY A 209 2.82 9.22 -2.76
C GLY A 209 3.39 10.54 -2.23
N PRO A 210 2.51 11.50 -1.87
CA PRO A 210 2.91 12.81 -1.38
C PRO A 210 3.48 12.72 0.04
N SER A 211 4.32 13.69 0.42
CA SER A 211 5.02 13.66 1.70
C SER A 211 4.12 13.82 2.93
N ASP A 212 2.91 14.35 2.77
CA ASP A 212 1.90 14.51 3.83
C ASP A 212 0.99 13.29 3.99
N ALA A 213 1.00 12.36 3.03
CA ALA A 213 0.30 11.08 3.09
C ALA A 213 1.10 9.97 2.38
N PRO A 214 2.31 9.64 2.89
CA PRO A 214 3.15 8.62 2.28
C PRO A 214 2.53 7.24 2.47
N VAL A 215 2.70 6.39 1.46
CA VAL A 215 2.28 4.99 1.50
C VAL A 215 3.46 4.09 1.15
N THR A 216 3.54 2.93 1.80
CA THR A 216 4.47 1.88 1.39
C THR A 216 3.79 0.94 0.39
N VAL A 217 4.43 0.69 -0.75
CA VAL A 217 3.94 -0.21 -1.81
C VAL A 217 4.76 -1.49 -1.93
N GLY A 218 5.85 -1.61 -1.17
CA GLY A 218 6.66 -2.81 -1.11
C GLY A 218 7.52 -2.86 0.14
N VAL A 219 7.99 -4.06 0.47
CA VAL A 219 8.90 -4.32 1.60
C VAL A 219 10.21 -4.90 1.07
N ASP A 220 11.34 -4.26 1.39
CA ASP A 220 12.66 -4.63 0.90
C ASP A 220 12.97 -6.09 1.25
N SER A 221 13.41 -6.88 0.27
CA SER A 221 13.48 -8.33 0.42
C SER A 221 14.80 -8.91 -0.08
N PHE A 222 15.16 -8.65 -1.34
CA PHE A 222 16.30 -9.31 -1.97
C PHE A 222 17.01 -8.45 -3.01
N GLY A 223 18.31 -8.70 -3.16
CA GLY A 223 19.17 -8.08 -4.16
C GLY A 223 19.85 -9.08 -5.05
N TYR A 224 20.34 -8.60 -6.19
CA TYR A 224 21.18 -9.44 -7.05
C TYR A 224 22.54 -9.61 -6.37
N THR A 225 22.95 -10.87 -6.17
CA THR A 225 24.28 -11.20 -5.67
C THR A 225 24.86 -12.33 -6.52
N SER A 226 26.17 -12.32 -6.70
CA SER A 226 26.88 -13.37 -7.41
C SER A 226 28.26 -13.60 -6.79
N PRO A 227 28.98 -14.68 -7.12
CA PRO A 227 30.35 -14.89 -6.63
C PRO A 227 31.35 -13.78 -7.00
N LEU A 228 30.98 -12.86 -7.90
CA LEU A 228 31.81 -11.74 -8.36
C LEU A 228 31.24 -10.38 -7.97
N ASP A 229 30.07 -10.36 -7.34
CA ASP A 229 29.30 -9.17 -7.05
C ASP A 229 28.60 -9.35 -5.70
N ASP A 230 29.09 -8.62 -4.71
CA ASP A 230 28.55 -8.67 -3.35
C ASP A 230 27.21 -7.91 -3.22
N GLY A 231 26.71 -7.32 -4.32
CA GLY A 231 25.40 -6.66 -4.45
C GLY A 231 25.41 -5.17 -4.11
N CYS A 232 24.21 -4.61 -3.90
CA CYS A 232 23.98 -3.20 -3.58
C CYS A 232 24.37 -2.20 -4.69
N ASP A 233 24.55 -2.66 -5.93
CA ASP A 233 24.85 -1.83 -7.10
C ASP A 233 23.91 -2.13 -8.28
N THR A 234 22.71 -2.61 -7.97
CA THR A 234 21.58 -2.77 -8.89
C THR A 234 20.28 -2.28 -8.25
N ALA A 235 19.19 -2.26 -9.02
CA ALA A 235 17.88 -2.17 -8.38
C ALA A 235 17.61 -3.43 -7.54
N GLU A 236 16.81 -3.26 -6.50
CA GLU A 236 16.53 -4.26 -5.47
C GLU A 236 15.05 -4.68 -5.56
N GLY A 237 14.79 -5.92 -5.15
CA GLY A 237 13.48 -6.55 -5.16
C GLY A 237 12.78 -6.40 -3.81
N PHE A 238 11.52 -5.97 -3.89
CA PHE A 238 10.64 -5.79 -2.73
C PHE A 238 9.46 -6.74 -2.88
N THR A 239 8.95 -7.30 -1.79
CA THR A 239 7.64 -7.96 -1.84
C THR A 239 6.57 -6.89 -2.05
N GLU A 240 5.80 -7.00 -3.12
CA GLU A 240 4.78 -6.01 -3.49
C GLU A 240 3.59 -6.06 -2.54
N LEU A 241 3.14 -4.89 -2.09
CA LEU A 241 1.95 -4.72 -1.26
C LEU A 241 0.73 -4.43 -2.13
N SER A 242 0.36 -5.43 -2.94
CA SER A 242 -0.86 -5.49 -3.75
C SER A 242 -1.61 -6.79 -3.45
N ASP A 243 -2.84 -6.90 -3.98
CA ASP A 243 -3.56 -8.17 -4.09
C ASP A 243 -3.57 -9.02 -2.80
N ALA A 244 -3.14 -10.29 -2.85
CA ALA A 244 -3.17 -11.22 -1.74
C ALA A 244 -2.35 -10.74 -0.54
N HIS A 245 -1.17 -10.17 -0.79
CA HIS A 245 -0.30 -9.62 0.25
C HIS A 245 -1.00 -8.48 0.99
N LEU A 246 -1.53 -7.51 0.25
CA LEU A 246 -2.22 -6.37 0.85
C LEU A 246 -3.48 -6.80 1.61
N ALA A 247 -4.21 -7.78 1.08
CA ALA A 247 -5.37 -8.35 1.74
C ALA A 247 -5.00 -9.09 3.04
N TRP A 248 -3.89 -9.84 3.06
CA TRP A 248 -3.38 -10.49 4.26
C TRP A 248 -3.00 -9.46 5.32
N VAL A 249 -2.22 -8.43 4.95
CA VAL A 249 -1.82 -7.38 5.90
C VAL A 249 -3.06 -6.70 6.49
N ALA A 250 -4.06 -6.38 5.67
CA ALA A 250 -5.33 -5.81 6.12
C ALA A 250 -6.17 -6.79 6.96
N GLY A 251 -6.09 -8.09 6.72
CA GLY A 251 -6.75 -9.12 7.53
C GLY A 251 -6.16 -9.22 8.95
N VAL A 252 -4.84 -9.08 9.08
CA VAL A 252 -4.15 -9.08 10.38
C VAL A 252 -4.29 -7.73 11.09
N VAL A 253 -4.24 -6.62 10.34
CA VAL A 253 -4.33 -5.25 10.85
C VAL A 253 -5.48 -4.48 10.18
N PRO A 254 -6.74 -4.70 10.60
CA PRO A 254 -7.92 -4.14 9.91
C PRO A 254 -7.98 -2.61 9.84
N SER A 255 -7.24 -1.90 10.69
CA SER A 255 -7.17 -0.44 10.64
C SER A 255 -6.56 0.11 9.34
N ILE A 256 -5.77 -0.71 8.63
CA ILE A 256 -5.15 -0.33 7.34
C ILE A 256 -6.20 -0.02 6.28
N VAL A 257 -7.32 -0.75 6.26
CA VAL A 257 -8.39 -0.58 5.27
C VAL A 257 -8.95 0.85 5.28
N GLY A 258 -9.03 1.47 6.46
CA GLY A 258 -9.47 2.86 6.61
C GLY A 258 -8.48 3.89 6.05
N GLY A 259 -7.21 3.50 5.87
CA GLY A 259 -6.15 4.36 5.32
C GLY A 259 -6.16 4.46 3.79
N TRP A 260 -6.82 3.55 3.07
CA TRP A 260 -6.88 3.58 1.60
C TRP A 260 -7.79 4.67 1.02
N GLY A 261 -8.52 5.40 1.87
CA GLY A 261 -9.39 6.48 1.44
C GLY A 261 -10.69 6.00 0.77
N PRO A 262 -11.47 6.93 0.19
CA PRO A 262 -12.70 6.59 -0.52
C PRO A 262 -12.40 5.87 -1.84
N CYS A 263 -13.33 5.01 -2.24
CA CYS A 263 -13.25 4.29 -3.50
C CYS A 263 -14.53 4.48 -4.31
N THR A 264 -14.51 4.06 -5.57
CA THR A 264 -15.71 4.04 -6.43
C THR A 264 -16.02 2.61 -6.84
N THR A 265 -17.24 2.17 -6.57
CA THR A 265 -17.72 0.84 -6.96
C THR A 265 -17.75 0.68 -8.49
N SER A 266 -17.78 -0.55 -8.99
CA SER A 266 -17.95 -0.85 -10.42
C SER A 266 -19.23 -0.25 -11.02
N ALA A 267 -20.26 -0.01 -10.20
CA ALA A 267 -21.50 0.66 -10.57
C ALA A 267 -21.43 2.20 -10.54
N GLY A 268 -20.26 2.79 -10.25
CA GLY A 268 -20.04 4.24 -10.21
C GLY A 268 -20.48 4.94 -8.92
N TRP A 269 -20.84 4.18 -7.88
CA TRP A 269 -21.20 4.75 -6.58
C TRP A 269 -19.99 4.99 -5.68
N PRO A 270 -19.97 6.09 -4.90
CA PRO A 270 -19.00 6.27 -3.83
C PRO A 270 -19.11 5.13 -2.81
N GLY A 271 -17.96 4.62 -2.39
CA GLY A 271 -17.85 3.52 -1.46
C GLY A 271 -16.71 3.68 -0.45
N HIS A 272 -16.48 2.61 0.28
CA HIS A 272 -15.37 2.42 1.19
C HIS A 272 -14.70 1.09 0.89
N SER A 273 -13.39 1.04 1.15
CA SER A 273 -12.60 -0.16 0.98
C SER A 273 -13.09 -1.28 1.90
N VAL A 274 -13.08 -2.50 1.38
CA VAL A 274 -13.20 -3.73 2.17
C VAL A 274 -12.12 -4.70 1.73
N SER A 275 -11.67 -5.54 2.66
CA SER A 275 -10.67 -6.56 2.39
C SER A 275 -11.08 -7.88 3.04
N ASN A 276 -10.82 -8.98 2.34
CA ASN A 276 -10.99 -10.34 2.85
C ASN A 276 -9.69 -11.11 2.63
N PHE A 277 -9.29 -11.90 3.63
CA PHE A 277 -8.22 -12.88 3.53
C PHE A 277 -8.57 -14.06 4.43
N LEU A 278 -8.97 -15.19 3.85
CA LEU A 278 -9.54 -16.33 4.59
C LEU A 278 -9.08 -17.67 4.00
N PRO A 279 -8.95 -18.73 4.83
CA PRO A 279 -8.76 -20.10 4.36
C PRO A 279 -10.05 -20.62 3.69
N ASN A 280 -10.21 -20.26 2.40
CA ASN A 280 -11.25 -20.63 1.41
C ASN A 280 -12.66 -20.01 1.61
N PRO A 281 -13.37 -19.56 0.53
CA PRO A 281 -14.06 -20.45 -0.41
C PRO A 281 -13.88 -20.17 -1.94
N TYR A 282 -12.68 -19.74 -2.37
CA TYR A 282 -12.15 -19.39 -3.72
C TYR A 282 -12.58 -18.01 -4.27
N SER A 283 -11.74 -17.18 -4.88
CA SER A 283 -10.46 -17.37 -5.60
C SER A 283 -9.19 -16.78 -4.96
N GLY A 284 -8.07 -17.45 -5.25
CA GLY A 284 -6.71 -16.91 -5.46
C GLY A 284 -6.17 -17.52 -6.77
N SER A 285 -5.17 -16.91 -7.41
CA SER A 285 -4.49 -17.53 -8.55
C SER A 285 -3.63 -18.72 -8.09
N HIS A 286 -3.05 -19.49 -9.02
CA HIS A 286 -2.05 -20.50 -8.64
C HIS A 286 -0.86 -19.89 -7.87
N ALA A 287 -0.61 -18.60 -8.08
CA ALA A 287 0.49 -17.86 -7.50
C ALA A 287 0.14 -17.27 -6.11
N ASP A 288 -1.15 -17.17 -5.74
CA ASP A 288 -1.63 -16.70 -4.42
C ASP A 288 -2.05 -17.86 -3.48
N GLY A 289 -1.75 -19.08 -3.90
CA GLY A 289 -2.02 -20.34 -3.20
C GLY A 289 -3.48 -20.59 -2.82
N SER A 290 -3.71 -20.95 -1.56
CA SER A 290 -4.97 -21.60 -1.12
C SER A 290 -5.96 -20.66 -0.44
N HIS A 291 -5.59 -19.40 -0.27
CA HIS A 291 -6.38 -18.42 0.44
C HIS A 291 -7.34 -17.69 -0.50
N TYR A 292 -8.58 -17.46 -0.02
CA TYR A 292 -9.47 -16.51 -0.67
C TYR A 292 -9.07 -15.11 -0.24
N TRP A 293 -8.81 -14.25 -1.21
CA TRP A 293 -8.58 -12.85 -0.95
C TRP A 293 -9.38 -11.97 -1.90
N ASN A 294 -9.75 -10.80 -1.42
CA ASN A 294 -10.44 -9.79 -2.22
C ASN A 294 -10.24 -8.42 -1.61
N ILE A 295 -9.84 -7.46 -2.42
CA ILE A 295 -9.90 -6.03 -2.11
C ILE A 295 -10.96 -5.42 -3.00
N ASP A 296 -12.01 -4.87 -2.40
CA ASP A 296 -13.16 -4.38 -3.13
C ASP A 296 -13.66 -3.05 -2.55
N CYS A 297 -14.49 -2.36 -3.33
CA CYS A 297 -15.16 -1.15 -2.95
C CYS A 297 -16.61 -1.44 -2.61
N ALA A 298 -16.93 -1.49 -1.32
CA ALA A 298 -18.31 -1.62 -0.85
C ALA A 298 -19.02 -0.26 -0.97
N ALA A 299 -20.19 -0.24 -1.59
CA ALA A 299 -20.94 1.01 -1.76
C ALA A 299 -21.35 1.58 -0.40
N ASN A 300 -21.24 2.90 -0.24
CA ASN A 300 -21.69 3.54 1.00
C ASN A 300 -23.21 3.39 1.17
N PRO A 301 -23.69 3.15 2.40
CA PRO A 301 -25.12 3.16 2.70
C PRO A 301 -25.80 4.44 2.21
N VAL A 302 -27.05 4.32 1.79
CA VAL A 302 -27.85 5.44 1.28
C VAL A 302 -29.09 5.63 2.16
N ALA A 303 -29.46 6.89 2.38
CA ALA A 303 -30.68 7.23 3.10
C ALA A 303 -31.90 6.89 2.22
N VAL A 304 -32.89 6.20 2.79
CA VAL A 304 -34.16 5.94 2.10
C VAL A 304 -34.88 7.26 1.81
N PRO A 305 -35.22 7.57 0.54
CA PRO A 305 -35.87 8.82 0.19
C PRO A 305 -37.32 8.86 0.67
N SER A 306 -37.83 10.06 0.94
CA SER A 306 -39.25 10.27 1.24
C SER A 306 -40.08 10.27 -0.05
N VAL A 307 -40.99 9.31 -0.17
CA VAL A 307 -41.90 9.16 -1.31
C VAL A 307 -43.38 9.17 -0.93
N ALA A 308 -43.70 9.30 0.35
CA ALA A 308 -45.09 9.47 0.82
C ALA A 308 -45.76 10.66 0.12
N GLY A 309 -46.98 10.46 -0.38
CA GLY A 309 -47.71 11.48 -1.14
C GLY A 309 -47.22 11.69 -2.59
N ALA A 310 -46.22 10.96 -3.08
CA ALA A 310 -45.86 10.96 -4.50
C ALA A 310 -46.77 10.02 -5.30
N THR A 311 -46.79 10.15 -6.64
CA THR A 311 -47.43 9.14 -7.49
C THR A 311 -46.61 7.86 -7.51
N ALA A 312 -47.25 6.71 -7.76
CA ALA A 312 -46.55 5.42 -7.85
C ALA A 312 -45.36 5.39 -8.83
N SER A 313 -45.44 6.15 -9.93
CA SER A 313 -44.37 6.27 -10.93
C SER A 313 -43.19 7.08 -10.39
N VAL A 314 -43.48 8.23 -9.77
CA VAL A 314 -42.45 9.11 -9.18
C VAL A 314 -41.74 8.39 -8.04
N ALA A 315 -42.50 7.73 -7.15
CA ALA A 315 -41.92 6.97 -6.04
C ALA A 315 -40.94 5.89 -6.53
N GLY A 316 -41.33 5.11 -7.55
CA GLY A 316 -40.46 4.09 -8.13
C GLY A 316 -39.18 4.67 -8.73
N GLN A 317 -39.28 5.80 -9.45
CA GLN A 317 -38.12 6.49 -10.03
C GLN A 317 -37.18 7.07 -8.97
N VAL A 318 -37.73 7.71 -7.93
CA VAL A 318 -36.95 8.31 -6.84
C VAL A 318 -36.17 7.23 -6.08
N ILE A 319 -36.84 6.13 -5.70
CA ILE A 319 -36.19 4.99 -5.03
C ILE A 319 -35.09 4.39 -5.92
N ALA A 320 -35.38 4.12 -7.19
CA ALA A 320 -34.40 3.57 -8.13
C ALA A 320 -33.19 4.49 -8.32
N SER A 321 -33.42 5.81 -8.43
CA SER A 321 -32.34 6.81 -8.58
C SER A 321 -31.43 6.92 -7.36
N ALA A 322 -31.92 6.55 -6.17
CA ALA A 322 -31.11 6.46 -4.96
C ALA A 322 -30.23 5.18 -4.92
N GLY A 323 -30.36 4.30 -5.91
CA GLY A 323 -29.69 3.00 -5.94
C GLY A 323 -30.37 1.96 -5.04
N LEU A 324 -31.67 2.10 -4.79
CA LEU A 324 -32.50 1.17 -4.02
C LEU A 324 -33.49 0.43 -4.93
N VAL A 325 -34.03 -0.71 -4.48
CA VAL A 325 -34.95 -1.54 -5.26
C VAL A 325 -36.40 -1.20 -4.92
N PRO A 326 -37.16 -0.55 -5.81
CA PRO A 326 -38.56 -0.21 -5.55
C PRO A 326 -39.46 -1.44 -5.59
N VAL A 327 -40.18 -1.69 -4.48
CA VAL A 327 -41.20 -2.75 -4.38
C VAL A 327 -42.56 -2.11 -4.18
N LYS A 328 -43.50 -2.35 -5.10
CA LYS A 328 -44.83 -1.72 -5.05
C LYS A 328 -45.83 -2.58 -4.28
N GLY A 329 -46.38 -2.03 -3.19
CA GLY A 329 -47.54 -2.56 -2.48
C GLY A 329 -48.84 -1.83 -2.84
N THR A 330 -50.00 -2.36 -2.42
CA THR A 330 -51.28 -1.65 -2.56
C THR A 330 -52.16 -1.79 -1.32
N VAL A 331 -52.89 -0.74 -0.98
CA VAL A 331 -53.87 -0.70 0.09
C VAL A 331 -55.13 0.05 -0.37
N THR A 332 -56.30 -0.37 0.08
CA THR A 332 -57.57 0.23 -0.36
C THR A 332 -57.78 1.60 0.28
N ASP A 333 -58.06 2.63 -0.52
CA ASP A 333 -58.41 3.97 -0.04
C ASP A 333 -59.94 4.08 0.17
N PRO A 334 -60.43 4.15 1.41
CA PRO A 334 -61.87 4.22 1.68
C PRO A 334 -62.49 5.56 1.26
N THR A 335 -61.70 6.61 1.09
CA THR A 335 -62.18 7.97 0.75
C THR A 335 -62.14 8.25 -0.75
N CYS A 336 -61.35 7.48 -1.51
CA CYS A 336 -61.05 7.69 -2.92
C CYS A 336 -60.38 9.06 -3.24
N GLN A 337 -59.78 9.72 -2.26
CA GLN A 337 -59.16 11.04 -2.43
C GLN A 337 -57.69 10.96 -2.87
N SER A 338 -57.02 9.83 -2.68
CA SER A 338 -55.57 9.71 -2.89
C SER A 338 -55.18 8.52 -3.76
N ILE A 339 -56.12 7.97 -4.54
CA ILE A 339 -55.89 6.84 -5.45
C ILE A 339 -54.67 7.11 -6.36
N GLY A 340 -53.75 6.16 -6.40
CA GLY A 340 -52.52 6.26 -7.20
C GLY A 340 -51.35 6.96 -6.49
N MET A 341 -51.58 7.53 -5.31
CA MET A 341 -50.57 8.15 -4.47
C MET A 341 -50.03 7.15 -3.43
N VAL A 342 -48.79 7.37 -3.01
CA VAL A 342 -48.15 6.57 -1.95
C VAL A 342 -48.76 6.92 -0.60
N ALA A 343 -49.32 5.90 0.04
CA ALA A 343 -49.87 5.91 1.38
C ALA A 343 -48.79 5.86 2.46
N ASP A 344 -47.83 4.97 2.25
CA ASP A 344 -46.82 4.60 3.24
C ASP A 344 -45.59 4.01 2.53
N GLN A 345 -44.48 3.96 3.26
CA GLN A 345 -43.25 3.33 2.80
C GLN A 345 -42.52 2.63 3.94
N ASP A 346 -41.76 1.60 3.59
CA ASP A 346 -40.88 0.86 4.50
C ASP A 346 -39.60 0.45 3.75
N PRO A 347 -38.39 0.74 4.26
CA PRO A 347 -38.10 1.45 5.51
C PRO A 347 -38.53 2.94 5.51
N ALA A 348 -38.59 3.51 6.72
CA ALA A 348 -38.95 4.90 6.91
C ALA A 348 -37.96 5.87 6.24
N PRO A 349 -38.40 7.05 5.78
CA PRO A 349 -37.52 8.07 5.21
C PRO A 349 -36.33 8.40 6.12
N GLY A 350 -35.13 8.53 5.55
CA GLY A 350 -33.90 8.83 6.28
C GLY A 350 -33.21 7.62 6.91
N THR A 351 -33.82 6.43 6.90
CA THR A 351 -33.16 5.20 7.33
C THR A 351 -31.96 4.92 6.43
N MET A 352 -30.78 4.66 7.00
CA MET A 352 -29.60 4.26 6.23
C MET A 352 -29.70 2.76 5.92
N VAL A 353 -29.62 2.41 4.64
CA VAL A 353 -29.63 1.02 4.18
C VAL A 353 -28.56 0.79 3.12
N ASP A 354 -28.14 -0.45 2.95
CA ASP A 354 -27.22 -0.81 1.89
C ASP A 354 -27.86 -0.54 0.53
N ARG A 355 -27.07 -0.10 -0.44
CA ARG A 355 -27.55 0.04 -1.83
C ARG A 355 -28.02 -1.32 -2.35
N GLY A 356 -29.07 -1.31 -3.16
CA GLY A 356 -29.77 -2.53 -3.59
C GLY A 356 -30.80 -3.05 -2.59
N SER A 357 -30.90 -2.48 -1.38
CA SER A 357 -31.97 -2.81 -0.44
C SER A 357 -33.34 -2.47 -1.03
N SER A 358 -34.33 -3.30 -0.70
CA SER A 358 -35.71 -3.09 -1.13
C SER A 358 -36.38 -1.99 -0.31
N VAL A 359 -37.17 -1.15 -0.99
CA VAL A 359 -38.09 -0.18 -0.36
C VAL A 359 -39.49 -0.50 -0.83
N LEU A 360 -40.33 -0.98 0.10
CA LEU A 360 -41.75 -1.15 -0.13
C LEU A 360 -42.43 0.22 -0.10
N TYR A 361 -43.13 0.58 -1.17
CA TYR A 361 -44.00 1.76 -1.20
C TYR A 361 -45.44 1.32 -1.48
N VAL A 362 -46.34 1.64 -0.56
CA VAL A 362 -47.73 1.18 -0.59
C VAL A 362 -48.58 2.24 -1.27
N VAL A 363 -49.32 1.87 -2.32
CA VAL A 363 -50.13 2.80 -3.11
C VAL A 363 -51.62 2.62 -2.82
N TRP A 364 -52.32 3.74 -2.65
CA TRP A 364 -53.78 3.75 -2.53
C TRP A 364 -54.45 3.23 -3.80
N LYS A 365 -55.26 2.17 -3.68
CA LYS A 365 -56.08 1.62 -4.76
C LYS A 365 -57.57 1.87 -4.52
N LYS A 366 -58.32 1.92 -5.62
CA LYS A 366 -59.77 2.12 -5.59
C LYS A 366 -60.50 0.95 -4.90
N PRO A 367 -61.43 1.20 -3.96
CA PRO A 367 -62.36 0.19 -3.43
C PRO A 367 -63.41 -0.20 -4.48
N THR A 368 -64.17 -1.26 -4.24
CA THR A 368 -65.24 -1.71 -5.15
C THR A 368 -66.28 -0.60 -5.43
N LYS A 369 -66.55 0.26 -4.44
CA LYS A 369 -67.38 1.47 -4.59
C LYS A 369 -66.75 2.61 -3.81
N CYS A 370 -66.61 3.77 -4.46
CA CYS A 370 -66.25 4.99 -3.76
C CYS A 370 -67.48 5.55 -3.02
N PRO A 371 -67.30 6.21 -1.87
CA PRO A 371 -68.38 6.97 -1.24
C PRO A 371 -68.92 7.98 -2.25
N ILE A 372 -70.24 7.98 -2.46
CA ILE A 372 -70.89 9.03 -3.21
C ILE A 372 -70.94 10.22 -2.25
N ASN A 373 -70.14 11.26 -2.49
CA ASN A 373 -70.29 12.51 -1.76
C ASN A 373 -71.73 12.99 -1.98
N ARG A 374 -72.58 12.83 -0.95
CA ARG A 374 -73.86 13.53 -0.91
C ARG A 374 -73.51 15.01 -0.68
N PRO A 375 -73.94 15.92 -1.56
CA PRO A 375 -73.71 17.35 -1.40
C PRO A 375 -74.35 17.90 -0.12
#